data_AF-A0A3N0WXQ6-F1
#
_entry.id   AF-A0A3N0WXQ6-F1
#
_cell.length_a   1.000
_cell.length_b   1.000
_cell.length_c   1.000
_cell.angle_alpha   90.00
_cell.angle_beta   90.00
_cell.angle_gamma   90.00
#
_symmetry.space_group_name_H-M   'P 1'
#
loop_
_entity.id
_entity.type
_entity.pdbx_description
1 polymer ?
#
loop_
_entity_poly.entity_id
_entity_poly.type
_entity_poly.pdbx_seq_one_letter_code
_entity_poly.pdbx_strand_id
1 'polypeptide(L)'
;MSDRKSKSSPPVIDFKPTNKDEEEYLRKLTTLLENKRRGDWGLVAELMECESQTAEKAFKRVYSKNHSEAVEALQKIINTRNELLKNKI
;
A
#
# COMPACT_ATOMS: atom_id res chain seq x y z
N MET A 1 -30.98 4.56 18.09
CA MET A 1 -29.54 4.28 18.28
C MET A 1 -28.94 4.17 16.89
N SER A 2 -28.22 5.18 16.44
CA SER A 2 -27.72 5.24 15.06
C SER A 2 -26.45 4.43 14.92
N ASP A 3 -26.51 3.37 14.11
CA ASP A 3 -25.37 2.57 13.67
C ASP A 3 -24.31 3.46 13.01
N ARG A 4 -23.25 3.78 13.75
CA ARG A 4 -22.02 4.33 13.15
C ARG A 4 -21.28 3.18 12.47
N LYS A 5 -21.70 2.81 11.26
CA LYS A 5 -20.77 2.18 10.31
C LYS A 5 -19.64 3.17 10.09
N SER A 6 -18.49 2.94 10.72
CA SER A 6 -17.26 3.69 10.42
C SER A 6 -16.91 3.41 8.95
N LYS A 7 -17.38 4.29 8.05
CA LYS A 7 -16.79 4.41 6.72
C LYS A 7 -15.38 4.95 6.96
N SER A 8 -14.41 4.05 7.19
CA SER A 8 -13.01 4.43 7.17
C SER A 8 -12.77 5.05 5.80
N SER A 9 -12.49 6.35 5.77
CA SER A 9 -12.09 7.06 4.56
C SER A 9 -10.99 6.25 3.86
N PRO A 10 -11.05 6.08 2.53
CA PRO A 10 -10.02 5.35 1.81
C PRO A 10 -8.66 5.96 2.13
N PRO A 11 -7.61 5.13 2.25
CA PRO A 11 -6.28 5.62 2.57
C PRO A 11 -5.86 6.63 1.50
N VAL A 12 -5.61 7.87 1.95
CA VAL A 12 -5.37 9.01 1.06
C VAL A 12 -3.97 8.88 0.46
N ILE A 13 -3.90 8.68 -0.85
CA ILE A 13 -2.68 8.83 -1.66
C ILE A 13 -2.66 10.27 -2.15
N ASP A 14 -1.54 10.97 -1.93
CA ASP A 14 -1.37 12.36 -2.36
C ASP A 14 -0.98 12.40 -3.84
N PHE A 15 -1.94 12.04 -4.69
CA PHE A 15 -1.76 11.92 -6.13
C PHE A 15 -3.07 12.23 -6.87
N LYS A 16 -3.00 13.18 -7.81
CA LYS A 16 -4.13 13.56 -8.67
C LYS A 16 -3.77 13.17 -10.10
N PRO A 17 -4.34 12.10 -10.66
CA PRO A 17 -4.04 11.67 -12.01
C PRO A 17 -4.55 12.70 -13.02
N THR A 18 -3.78 12.90 -14.09
CA THR A 18 -4.05 13.85 -15.18
C THR A 18 -4.27 13.15 -16.51
N ASN A 19 -3.97 11.85 -16.58
CA ASN A 19 -4.14 11.02 -17.76
C ASN A 19 -4.51 9.57 -17.38
N LYS A 20 -4.84 8.76 -18.38
CA LYS A 20 -5.32 7.38 -18.18
C LYS A 20 -4.28 6.47 -17.52
N ASP A 21 -3.00 6.64 -17.85
CA ASP A 21 -1.93 5.81 -17.30
C ASP A 21 -1.76 6.09 -15.80
N GLU A 22 -1.86 7.37 -15.41
CA GLU A 22 -1.84 7.79 -14.01
C GLU A 22 -3.09 7.32 -13.26
N GLU A 23 -4.27 7.30 -13.89
CA GLU A 23 -5.48 6.73 -13.29
C GLU A 23 -5.32 5.22 -13.01
N GLU A 24 -4.76 4.48 -13.98
CA GLU A 24 -4.47 3.06 -13.82
C GLU A 24 -3.46 2.83 -12.69
N TYR A 25 -2.42 3.67 -12.62
CA TYR A 25 -1.45 3.62 -11.55
C TYR A 25 -2.10 3.86 -10.17
N LEU A 26 -2.96 4.87 -10.04
CA LEU A 26 -3.68 5.12 -8.78
C LEU A 26 -4.56 3.95 -8.36
N ARG A 27 -5.22 3.27 -9.33
CA ARG A 27 -6.01 2.05 -9.06
C ARG A 27 -5.12 0.93 -8.52
N LYS A 28 -3.94 0.72 -9.10
CA LYS A 28 -2.95 -0.25 -8.60
C LYS A 28 -2.55 0.06 -7.16
N LEU A 29 -2.19 1.31 -6.87
CA LEU A 29 -1.81 1.72 -5.51
C LEU A 29 -2.96 1.53 -4.50
N THR A 30 -4.19 1.85 -4.91
CA THR A 30 -5.39 1.67 -4.07
C THR A 30 -5.61 0.18 -3.77
N THR A 31 -5.48 -0.68 -4.78
CA THR A 31 -5.61 -2.13 -4.63
C THR A 31 -4.59 -2.69 -3.64
N LEU A 32 -3.35 -2.20 -3.70
CA LEU A 32 -2.30 -2.59 -2.74
C LEU A 32 -2.69 -2.21 -1.31
N LEU A 33 -3.20 -0.98 -1.10
CA LEU A 33 -3.60 -0.52 0.22
C LEU A 33 -4.81 -1.26 0.79
N GLU A 34 -5.77 -1.67 -0.05
CA GLU A 34 -6.91 -2.50 0.35
C GLU A 34 -6.47 -3.91 0.80
N ASN A 35 -5.46 -4.47 0.14
CA ASN A 35 -4.92 -5.78 0.47
C ASN A 35 -3.89 -5.73 1.63
N LYS A 36 -3.36 -4.56 1.94
CA LYS A 36 -2.36 -4.37 3.00
C LYS A 36 -2.95 -4.64 4.39
N ARG A 37 -2.31 -5.50 5.18
CA ARG A 37 -2.62 -5.71 6.62
C ARG A 37 -1.89 -4.72 7.52
N ARG A 38 -2.30 -4.59 8.78
CA ARG A 38 -1.74 -3.58 9.71
C ARG A 38 -0.21 -3.71 9.88
N GLY A 39 0.31 -4.93 9.96
CA GLY A 39 1.74 -5.19 10.18
C GLY A 39 2.62 -5.07 8.92
N ASP A 40 2.03 -4.99 7.72
CA ASP A 40 2.81 -5.01 6.47
C ASP A 40 3.75 -3.80 6.38
N TRP A 41 3.41 -2.65 6.97
CA TRP A 41 4.31 -1.50 7.00
C TRP A 41 5.59 -1.74 7.79
N GLY A 42 5.56 -2.61 8.81
CA GLY A 42 6.77 -3.06 9.51
C GLY A 42 7.70 -3.82 8.57
N LEU A 43 7.14 -4.80 7.87
CA LEU A 43 7.87 -5.61 6.90
C LEU A 43 8.41 -4.79 5.72
N VAL A 44 7.64 -3.83 5.21
CA VAL A 44 8.12 -2.90 4.17
C VAL A 44 9.31 -2.09 4.70
N ALA A 45 9.22 -1.58 5.93
CA ALA A 45 10.29 -0.84 6.56
C ALA A 45 11.58 -1.66 6.71
N GLU A 46 11.46 -2.93 7.12
CA GLU A 46 12.59 -3.86 7.20
C GLU A 46 13.26 -4.05 5.82
N LEU A 47 12.47 -4.20 4.76
CA LEU A 47 13.00 -4.35 3.39
C LEU A 47 13.68 -3.07 2.87
N MET A 48 13.22 -1.90 3.31
CA MET A 48 13.72 -0.59 2.90
C MET A 48 14.77 -0.01 3.88
N GLU A 49 15.15 -0.76 4.91
CA GLU A 49 16.06 -0.32 5.97
C GLU A 49 15.67 1.04 6.59
N CYS A 50 14.38 1.24 6.86
CA CYS A 50 13.86 2.51 7.38
C CYS A 50 12.74 2.32 8.41
N GLU A 51 12.27 3.42 8.99
CA GLU A 51 11.13 3.41 9.91
C GLU A 51 9.81 3.12 9.19
N SER A 52 8.88 2.39 9.82
CA SER A 52 7.58 2.03 9.19
C SER A 52 6.77 3.23 8.72
N GLN A 53 6.84 4.34 9.48
CA GLN A 53 6.19 5.60 9.10
C GLN A 53 6.83 6.22 7.85
N THR A 54 8.14 6.04 7.66
CA THR A 54 8.88 6.51 6.49
C THR A 54 8.50 5.69 5.27
N ALA A 55 8.45 4.36 5.39
CA ALA A 55 7.95 3.46 4.35
C ALA A 55 6.52 3.82 3.91
N GLU A 56 5.60 4.02 4.87
CA GLU A 56 4.22 4.42 4.57
C GLU A 56 4.16 5.77 3.85
N LYS A 57 4.94 6.77 4.30
CA LYS A 57 5.01 8.09 3.65
C LYS A 57 5.59 8.01 2.25
N ALA A 58 6.63 7.20 2.04
CA ALA A 58 7.23 6.97 0.72
C ALA A 58 6.20 6.35 -0.23
N PHE A 59 5.43 5.37 0.23
CA PHE A 59 4.34 4.81 -0.57
C PHE A 59 3.28 5.85 -0.93
N LYS A 60 2.82 6.68 0.03
CA LYS A 60 1.74 7.65 -0.23
C LYS A 60 2.14 8.83 -1.11
N ARG A 61 3.44 9.12 -1.21
CA ARG A 61 4.00 10.25 -1.98
C ARG A 61 4.56 9.75 -3.30
N VAL A 62 3.74 9.78 -4.36
CA VAL A 62 4.08 9.22 -5.67
C VAL A 62 5.39 9.76 -6.26
N TYR A 63 5.66 11.05 -6.07
CA TYR A 63 6.88 11.68 -6.56
C TYR A 63 8.08 11.60 -5.60
N SER A 64 7.98 10.84 -4.51
CA SER A 64 9.11 10.66 -3.60
C SER A 64 10.14 9.71 -4.19
N LYS A 65 11.43 9.95 -3.89
CA LYS A 65 12.55 9.12 -4.37
C LYS A 65 12.37 7.63 -4.09
N ASN A 66 11.77 7.30 -2.94
CA ASN A 66 11.62 5.92 -2.48
C ASN A 66 10.22 5.36 -2.76
N HIS A 67 9.41 6.04 -3.57
CA HIS A 67 8.04 5.62 -3.85
C HIS A 67 7.99 4.24 -4.51
N SER A 68 8.71 4.07 -5.61
CA SER A 68 8.75 2.81 -6.36
C SER A 68 9.21 1.64 -5.49
N GLU A 69 10.24 1.86 -4.68
CA GLU A 69 10.76 0.87 -3.74
C GLU A 69 9.71 0.46 -2.70
N ALA A 70 8.99 1.43 -2.11
CA ALA A 70 7.91 1.15 -1.16
C ALA A 70 6.75 0.38 -1.80
N VAL A 71 6.42 0.69 -3.06
CA VAL A 71 5.36 0.00 -3.83
C VAL A 71 5.77 -1.45 -4.11
N GLU A 72 7.00 -1.67 -4.56
CA GLU A 72 7.54 -3.00 -4.85
C GLU A 72 7.63 -3.87 -3.60
N ALA A 73 8.15 -3.32 -2.50
CA ALA A 73 8.26 -4.01 -1.22
C ALA A 73 6.88 -4.45 -0.71
N LEU A 74 5.88 -3.55 -0.73
CA LEU A 74 4.52 -3.90 -0.30
C LEU A 74 3.89 -4.96 -1.21
N GLN A 75 4.06 -4.83 -2.52
CA GLN A 75 3.57 -5.82 -3.49
C GLN A 75 4.17 -7.20 -3.22
N LYS A 76 5.48 -7.27 -2.97
CA LYS A 76 6.19 -8.52 -2.66
C LYS A 76 5.62 -9.19 -1.40
N ILE A 77 5.43 -8.42 -0.32
CA ILE A 77 4.87 -8.93 0.93
C ILE A 77 3.46 -9.51 0.73
N ILE A 78 2.60 -8.79 0.01
CA ILE A 78 1.23 -9.24 -0.28
C ILE A 78 1.26 -10.53 -1.12
N ASN A 79 2.11 -10.58 -2.15
CA ASN A 79 2.24 -11.75 -3.02
C ASN A 79 2.73 -12.97 -2.25
N THR A 80 3.82 -12.85 -1.51
CA THR A 80 4.37 -13.94 -0.69
C THR A 80 3.34 -14.45 0.30
N ARG A 81 2.58 -13.56 0.95
CA ARG A 81 1.50 -13.96 1.86
C ARG A 81 0.41 -14.73 1.13
N ASN A 82 -0.02 -14.27 -0.04
CA ASN A 82 -1.06 -14.94 -0.82
C ASN A 82 -0.60 -16.31 -1.32
N GLU A 83 0.66 -16.45 -1.72
CA GLU A 83 1.27 -17.73 -2.10
C GLU A 83 1.29 -18.72 -0.91
N LEU A 84 1.72 -18.25 0.27
CA LEU A 84 1.74 -19.07 1.48
C LEU A 84 0.34 -19.51 1.93
N LEU A 85 -0.70 -18.73 1.65
CA LEU A 85 -2.08 -19.11 1.95
C LEU A 85 -2.64 -20.10 0.93
N LYS A 86 -2.29 -19.96 -0.35
CA LYS A 86 -2.67 -20.93 -1.40
C LYS A 86 -2.04 -22.30 -1.17
N ASN A 87 -0.78 -22.34 -0.70
CA ASN A 87 -0.06 -23.59 -0.44
C ASN A 87 -0.49 -24.31 0.86
N LYS A 88 -1.43 -23.74 1.63
CA LYS A 88 -1.97 -24.33 2.88
C LYS A 88 -3.36 -24.95 2.72
N ILE A 89 -3.88 -25.01 1.49
CA ILE A 89 -5.15 -25.62 1.09
C ILE A 89 -4.81 -26.79 0.17
#